data_AF-A0A7J8H9I4-F1
#
_entry.id   AF-A0A7J8H9I4-F1
#
_cell.length_a   1.000
_cell.length_b   1.000
_cell.length_c   1.000
_cell.angle_alpha   90.00
_cell.angle_beta   90.00
_cell.angle_gamma   90.00
#
_symmetry.space_group_name_H-M   'P 1'
#
loop_
_entity.id
_entity.type
_entity.pdbx_description
1 polymer ?
#
loop_
_entity_poly.entity_id
_entity_poly.type
_entity_poly.pdbx_seq_one_letter_code
_entity_poly.pdbx_strand_id
1 'polypeptide(L)'
;MSASASSGGPVPLPPPGPSSALPPGSAARALHVELPSQQRRLRHLRNIAARNIVNRNGHQLLDTYFTLHLCNTKKIYKEFYRSEVIKNSLNPTWRSLDFGIMPDRLDTSVSCFVVKIWGGKEDVYQLMIEWKVCLDGLKYLGQQIHARNQNEIIFGLNDGYYGAPFEQKGYSHAQKNILLQVDQNCVRNSYDVFSLLRLHRAQCAIKQTQVTVQKIGKEIEEKLKLTSTSNELKKESECLQLKILVLRNELERQKKALGREVAFLHKQQIALQDKDFQSEYAYISSFHQDMEDSEDPRTSAAPFHPEHLQPV
;
A
#
# COMPACT_ATOMS: atom_id res chain seq x y z
N MET A 1 52.84 -66.84 13.67
CA MET A 1 53.27 -66.86 15.08
C MET A 1 54.47 -65.95 15.21
N SER A 2 54.56 -65.24 16.32
CA SER A 2 55.69 -64.43 16.80
C SER A 2 55.79 -62.99 16.28
N ALA A 3 55.46 -62.09 17.21
CA ALA A 3 55.65 -60.66 17.19
C ALA A 3 57.14 -60.27 17.38
N SER A 4 57.49 -59.05 17.01
CA SER A 4 58.57 -58.28 17.64
C SER A 4 58.29 -56.79 17.47
N ALA A 5 58.34 -56.09 18.60
CA ALA A 5 57.94 -54.71 18.81
C ALA A 5 58.97 -53.70 18.29
N SER A 6 58.50 -52.49 17.94
CA SER A 6 59.34 -51.31 17.89
C SER A 6 58.62 -50.12 18.54
N SER A 7 59.42 -49.42 19.33
CA SER A 7 59.16 -48.34 20.26
C SER A 7 58.75 -47.03 19.60
N GLY A 8 57.69 -46.40 20.11
CA GLY A 8 57.39 -44.97 19.92
C GLY A 8 56.73 -44.44 21.20
N GLY A 9 57.48 -43.65 21.97
CA GLY A 9 56.99 -43.04 23.21
C GLY A 9 55.90 -41.99 22.95
N PRO A 10 54.98 -41.74 23.91
CA PRO A 10 53.91 -40.77 23.73
C PRO A 10 54.45 -39.34 23.89
N VAL A 11 54.16 -38.50 22.90
CA VAL A 11 54.34 -37.04 22.97
C VAL A 11 53.34 -36.48 24.00
N PRO A 12 53.74 -35.56 24.90
CA PRO A 12 52.81 -34.98 25.88
C PRO A 12 51.76 -34.13 25.18
N LEU A 13 50.47 -34.41 25.45
CA LEU A 13 49.36 -33.56 25.06
C LEU A 13 49.43 -32.23 25.83
N PRO A 14 49.18 -31.07 25.17
CA PRO A 14 49.12 -29.78 25.85
C PRO A 14 47.90 -29.72 26.78
N PRO A 15 47.96 -28.94 27.87
CA PRO A 15 46.89 -28.89 28.87
C PRO A 15 45.58 -28.37 28.27
N PRO A 16 44.42 -28.86 28.75
CA PRO A 16 43.13 -28.36 28.31
C PRO A 16 43.00 -26.88 28.70
N GLY A 17 42.79 -26.03 27.69
CA GLY A 17 42.42 -24.63 27.90
C GLY A 17 41.12 -24.52 28.70
N PRO A 18 40.86 -23.37 29.34
CA PRO A 18 39.73 -23.23 30.25
C PRO A 18 38.43 -23.50 29.50
N SER A 19 37.72 -24.55 29.94
CA SER A 19 36.32 -24.77 29.60
C SER A 19 35.58 -23.45 29.76
N SER A 20 35.03 -22.92 28.67
CA SER A 20 33.93 -21.97 28.74
C SER A 20 32.76 -22.70 29.36
N ALA A 21 32.73 -22.75 30.69
CA ALA A 21 31.57 -23.14 31.45
C ALA A 21 30.47 -22.14 31.09
N LEU A 22 29.57 -22.56 30.21
CA LEU A 22 28.29 -21.90 30.03
C LEU A 22 27.65 -21.76 31.41
N PRO A 23 27.11 -20.58 31.77
CA PRO A 23 26.46 -20.42 33.06
C PRO A 23 25.32 -21.45 33.18
N PRO A 24 25.14 -22.09 34.35
CA PRO A 24 24.02 -23.00 34.58
C PRO A 24 22.75 -22.15 34.69
N GLY A 25 22.13 -21.85 33.55
CA GLY A 25 20.95 -20.98 33.53
C GLY A 25 20.17 -20.96 32.22
N SER A 26 20.69 -21.52 31.12
CA SER A 26 20.02 -21.39 29.80
C SER A 26 19.16 -22.60 29.38
N ALA A 27 19.04 -23.63 30.23
CA ALA A 27 18.24 -24.82 29.96
C ALA A 27 17.10 -25.08 30.96
N ALA A 28 16.72 -24.07 31.75
CA ALA A 28 15.41 -24.09 32.40
C ALA A 28 14.37 -23.78 31.32
N ARG A 29 14.01 -24.77 30.49
CA ARG A 29 12.74 -24.77 29.78
C ARG A 29 11.70 -24.43 30.83
N ALA A 30 11.00 -23.30 30.67
CA ALA A 30 9.99 -22.85 31.62
C ALA A 30 9.08 -24.04 31.93
N LEU A 31 9.25 -24.65 33.11
CA LEU A 31 8.36 -25.67 33.59
C LEU A 31 7.02 -24.96 33.77
N HIS A 32 5.99 -25.47 33.11
CA HIS A 32 4.66 -24.94 33.28
C HIS A 32 4.27 -25.09 34.76
N VAL A 33 4.06 -23.95 35.41
CA VAL A 33 3.55 -23.88 36.78
C VAL A 33 2.17 -23.26 36.70
N GLU A 34 1.14 -24.06 36.97
CA GLU A 34 -0.22 -23.54 37.11
C GLU A 34 -0.29 -22.64 38.35
N LEU A 35 -0.23 -21.33 38.13
CA LEU A 35 -0.47 -20.35 39.19
C LEU A 35 -1.98 -20.05 39.24
N PRO A 36 -2.65 -20.21 40.39
CA PRO A 36 -4.04 -19.82 40.58
C PRO A 36 -4.32 -18.34 40.26
N SER A 37 -3.29 -17.49 40.32
CA SER A 37 -3.36 -16.06 39.97
C SER A 37 -3.14 -15.78 38.47
N GLN A 38 -2.82 -16.79 37.65
CA GLN A 38 -2.54 -16.59 36.23
C GLN A 38 -3.83 -16.27 35.47
N GLN A 39 -4.02 -15.00 35.14
CA GLN A 39 -5.17 -14.56 34.34
C GLN A 39 -4.95 -14.89 32.85
N ARG A 40 -5.76 -15.81 32.30
CA ARG A 40 -5.71 -16.13 30.87
C ARG A 40 -6.76 -15.30 30.13
N ARG A 41 -6.32 -14.59 29.08
CA ARG A 41 -7.13 -13.62 28.34
C ARG A 41 -7.07 -13.91 26.85
N LEU A 42 -8.08 -13.47 26.11
CA LEU A 42 -8.19 -13.70 24.67
C LEU A 42 -6.93 -13.29 23.91
N ARG A 43 -6.33 -12.14 24.25
CA ARG A 43 -5.04 -11.69 23.67
C ARG A 43 -3.85 -12.65 23.82
N HIS A 44 -3.94 -13.66 24.68
CA HIS A 44 -2.90 -14.68 24.85
C HIS A 44 -3.11 -15.89 23.94
N LEU A 45 -4.25 -15.98 23.25
CA LEU A 45 -4.58 -17.05 22.34
C LEU A 45 -3.80 -16.91 21.02
N ARG A 46 -2.98 -17.90 20.71
CA ARG A 46 -2.15 -17.92 19.50
C ARG A 46 -2.77 -18.72 18.40
N ASN A 47 -3.23 -19.94 18.65
CA ASN A 47 -3.85 -20.76 17.62
C ASN A 47 -4.93 -21.65 18.22
N ILE A 48 -5.75 -22.21 17.33
CA ILE A 48 -6.75 -23.21 17.67
C ILE A 48 -6.48 -24.41 16.78
N ALA A 49 -6.67 -25.59 17.34
CA ALA A 49 -6.66 -26.84 16.63
C ALA A 49 -7.88 -27.66 17.07
N ALA A 50 -8.39 -28.48 16.18
CA ALA A 50 -9.39 -29.47 16.52
C ALA A 50 -8.89 -30.86 16.15
N ARG A 51 -9.27 -31.86 16.94
CA ARG A 51 -8.84 -33.24 16.76
C ARG A 51 -10.03 -34.17 16.77
N ASN A 52 -9.95 -35.20 15.91
CA ASN A 52 -10.94 -36.26 15.77
C ASN A 52 -12.37 -35.72 15.65
N ILE A 53 -12.56 -34.76 14.74
CA ILE A 53 -13.88 -34.19 14.47
C ILE A 53 -14.80 -35.29 13.94
N VAL A 54 -15.94 -35.50 14.59
CA VAL A 54 -16.91 -36.53 14.22
C VAL A 54 -17.79 -36.03 13.09
N ASN A 55 -17.73 -36.70 11.94
CA ASN A 55 -18.57 -36.36 10.81
C ASN A 55 -19.99 -36.91 10.97
N ARG A 56 -21.01 -36.06 10.77
CA ARG A 56 -22.42 -36.45 10.69
C ARG A 56 -22.96 -36.51 9.25
N ASN A 57 -22.18 -36.05 8.28
CA ASN A 57 -22.57 -35.84 6.88
C ASN A 57 -22.19 -37.02 5.96
N GLY A 58 -21.80 -38.18 6.52
CA GLY A 58 -21.49 -39.40 5.76
C GLY A 58 -20.17 -39.41 4.97
N HIS A 59 -19.46 -38.29 4.86
CA HIS A 59 -18.14 -38.23 4.21
C HIS A 59 -16.99 -38.75 5.11
N GLN A 60 -15.91 -39.26 4.52
CA GLN A 60 -14.77 -39.73 5.31
C GLN A 60 -13.91 -38.58 5.87
N LEU A 61 -13.83 -37.46 5.14
CA LEU A 61 -13.07 -36.27 5.47
C LEU A 61 -13.92 -35.02 5.21
N LEU A 62 -13.56 -33.91 5.84
CA LEU A 62 -14.33 -32.66 5.83
C LEU A 62 -13.47 -31.44 5.56
N ASP A 63 -14.10 -30.43 4.97
CA ASP A 63 -13.57 -29.08 4.89
C ASP A 63 -14.07 -28.31 6.10
N THR A 64 -13.15 -27.76 6.90
CA THR A 64 -13.47 -27.20 8.21
C THR A 64 -12.89 -25.79 8.41
N TYR A 65 -13.68 -24.92 9.04
CA TYR A 65 -13.24 -23.60 9.50
C TYR A 65 -13.86 -23.32 10.86
N PHE A 66 -13.34 -22.32 11.58
CA PHE A 66 -13.94 -21.86 12.83
C PHE A 66 -14.28 -20.38 12.81
N THR A 67 -15.21 -20.00 13.67
CA THR A 67 -15.54 -18.61 13.97
C THR A 67 -15.43 -18.36 15.48
N LEU A 68 -14.98 -17.15 15.83
CA LEU A 68 -14.90 -16.70 17.21
C LEU A 68 -15.94 -15.63 17.49
N HIS A 69 -16.59 -15.78 18.63
CA HIS A 69 -17.66 -14.89 19.07
C HIS A 69 -17.40 -14.46 20.50
N LEU A 70 -17.57 -13.16 20.77
CA LEU A 70 -17.67 -12.70 22.14
C LEU A 70 -18.99 -13.19 22.74
N CYS A 71 -18.99 -13.55 24.01
CA CYS A 71 -20.21 -13.91 24.72
C CYS A 71 -20.29 -13.18 26.05
N ASN A 72 -21.49 -12.71 26.38
CA ASN A 72 -21.86 -12.33 27.74
C ASN A 72 -22.81 -13.41 28.31
N THR A 73 -23.14 -13.34 29.60
CA THR A 73 -24.01 -14.30 30.32
C THR A 73 -25.35 -14.58 29.63
N LYS A 74 -25.86 -13.66 28.81
CA LYS A 74 -27.18 -13.77 28.15
C LYS A 74 -27.15 -13.78 26.62
N LYS A 75 -26.03 -13.44 25.97
CA LYS A 75 -25.98 -13.25 24.51
C LYS A 75 -24.63 -13.59 23.91
N ILE A 76 -24.65 -14.30 22.78
CA ILE A 76 -23.50 -14.50 21.90
C ILE A 76 -23.56 -13.41 20.82
N TYR A 77 -22.46 -12.65 20.67
CA TYR A 77 -22.35 -11.60 19.67
C TYR A 77 -21.99 -12.20 18.30
N LYS A 78 -22.09 -11.36 17.26
CA LYS A 78 -21.65 -11.71 15.90
C LYS A 78 -20.17 -12.13 15.91
N GLU A 79 -19.79 -13.00 14.98
CA GLU A 79 -18.41 -13.41 14.77
C GLU A 79 -17.52 -12.18 14.57
N PHE A 80 -16.45 -12.10 15.35
CA PHE A 80 -15.42 -11.07 15.16
C PHE A 80 -14.24 -11.61 14.35
N TYR A 81 -14.14 -12.95 14.22
CA TYR A 81 -13.10 -13.61 13.45
C TYR A 81 -13.63 -14.87 12.79
N ARG A 82 -13.16 -15.11 11.56
CA ARG A 82 -13.38 -16.34 10.77
C ARG A 82 -12.03 -16.82 10.23
N SER A 83 -11.73 -18.09 10.45
CA SER A 83 -10.48 -18.71 9.98
C SER A 83 -10.52 -19.07 8.50
N GLU A 84 -9.38 -19.48 7.97
CA GLU A 84 -9.29 -20.22 6.71
C GLU A 84 -10.00 -21.58 6.79
N VAL A 85 -10.32 -22.11 5.61
CA VAL A 85 -10.89 -23.46 5.45
C VAL A 85 -9.76 -24.46 5.25
N ILE A 86 -9.67 -25.44 6.15
CA ILE A 86 -8.76 -26.58 6.02
C ILE A 86 -9.53 -27.73 5.39
N LYS A 87 -9.05 -28.17 4.22
CA LYS A 87 -9.74 -29.17 3.41
C LYS A 87 -9.37 -30.60 3.79
N ASN A 88 -10.31 -31.52 3.59
CA ASN A 88 -10.12 -32.96 3.72
C ASN A 88 -9.37 -33.40 5.00
N SER A 89 -9.74 -32.86 6.17
CA SER A 89 -9.09 -33.23 7.44
C SER A 89 -10.07 -33.24 8.61
N LEU A 90 -9.95 -34.28 9.45
CA LEU A 90 -10.64 -34.36 10.75
C LEU A 90 -9.78 -33.84 11.91
N ASN A 91 -8.54 -33.41 11.61
CA ASN A 91 -7.57 -32.91 12.56
C ASN A 91 -7.03 -31.54 12.13
N PRO A 92 -7.88 -30.54 11.86
CA PRO A 92 -7.42 -29.25 11.39
C PRO A 92 -6.58 -28.53 12.45
N THR A 93 -5.53 -27.89 11.99
CA THR A 93 -4.75 -26.92 12.78
C THR A 93 -4.74 -25.65 11.97
N TRP A 94 -5.39 -24.62 12.48
CA TRP A 94 -5.50 -23.34 11.79
C TRP A 94 -4.30 -22.45 12.11
N ARG A 95 -4.06 -21.46 11.25
CA ARG A 95 -3.00 -20.47 11.39
C ARG A 95 -3.16 -19.72 12.71
N SER A 96 -2.01 -19.25 13.21
CA SER A 96 -1.99 -18.36 14.36
C SER A 96 -2.84 -17.11 14.14
N LEU A 97 -3.60 -16.75 15.16
CA LEU A 97 -4.41 -15.54 15.25
C LEU A 97 -3.49 -14.32 15.32
N ASP A 98 -3.77 -13.36 14.45
CA ASP A 98 -3.15 -12.04 14.48
C ASP A 98 -4.15 -11.01 15.01
N PHE A 99 -3.92 -10.54 16.25
CA PHE A 99 -4.74 -9.51 16.86
C PHE A 99 -4.57 -8.13 16.21
N GLY A 100 -3.56 -7.93 15.35
CA GLY A 100 -3.37 -6.69 14.60
C GLY A 100 -4.41 -6.45 13.50
N ILE A 101 -5.11 -7.50 13.06
CA ILE A 101 -6.15 -7.44 12.01
C ILE A 101 -7.56 -7.36 12.63
N MET A 102 -7.67 -7.42 13.96
CA MET A 102 -8.95 -7.43 14.66
C MET A 102 -9.58 -6.04 14.73
N PRO A 103 -10.91 -5.92 14.87
CA PRO A 103 -11.56 -4.62 15.01
C PRO A 103 -11.03 -3.82 16.21
N ASP A 104 -10.76 -2.52 16.02
CA ASP A 104 -10.15 -1.64 17.05
C ASP A 104 -10.90 -1.60 18.40
N ARG A 105 -12.20 -1.91 18.39
CA ARG A 105 -13.06 -1.89 19.60
C ARG A 105 -13.24 -3.27 20.25
N LEU A 106 -12.51 -4.29 19.80
CA LEU A 106 -12.61 -5.63 20.36
C LEU A 106 -11.97 -5.69 21.75
N ASP A 107 -12.74 -6.06 22.77
CA ASP A 107 -12.20 -6.30 24.10
C ASP A 107 -11.42 -7.63 24.13
N THR A 108 -10.11 -7.55 23.94
CA THR A 108 -9.20 -8.70 24.03
C THR A 108 -8.85 -9.10 25.46
N SER A 109 -9.38 -8.38 26.46
CA SER A 109 -9.13 -8.65 27.87
C SER A 109 -10.02 -9.75 28.45
N VAL A 110 -11.06 -10.16 27.73
CA VAL A 110 -12.00 -11.21 28.16
C VAL A 110 -11.31 -12.57 28.36
N SER A 111 -11.78 -13.33 29.36
CA SER A 111 -11.35 -14.72 29.59
C SER A 111 -12.31 -15.75 28.97
N CYS A 112 -13.49 -15.32 28.50
CA CYS A 112 -14.53 -16.20 27.96
C CYS A 112 -14.94 -15.80 26.55
N PHE A 113 -15.08 -16.79 25.65
CA PHE A 113 -15.57 -16.61 24.29
C PHE A 113 -16.19 -17.90 23.77
N VAL A 114 -16.89 -17.83 22.65
CA VAL A 114 -17.48 -19.01 21.98
C VAL A 114 -16.71 -19.30 20.70
N VAL A 115 -16.32 -20.56 20.54
CA VAL A 115 -15.74 -21.11 19.30
C VAL A 115 -16.81 -21.95 18.62
N LYS A 116 -17.05 -21.68 17.34
CA LYS A 116 -17.90 -22.52 16.49
C LYS A 116 -17.05 -23.13 15.39
N ILE A 117 -17.00 -24.45 15.32
CA ILE A 117 -16.33 -25.18 14.24
C ILE A 117 -17.41 -25.64 13.27
N TRP A 118 -17.24 -25.22 12.03
CA TRP A 118 -18.09 -25.54 10.90
C TRP A 118 -17.38 -26.56 10.04
N GLY A 119 -18.11 -27.55 9.56
CA GLY A 119 -17.58 -28.56 8.67
C GLY A 119 -18.58 -28.96 7.61
N GLY A 120 -18.05 -29.26 6.45
CA GLY A 120 -18.86 -29.39 5.24
C GLY A 120 -18.05 -29.89 4.06
N LYS A 121 -18.68 -29.90 2.90
CA LYS A 121 -18.04 -30.15 1.60
C LYS A 121 -18.75 -29.30 0.56
N GLU A 122 -18.02 -28.88 -0.48
CA GLU A 122 -18.61 -28.15 -1.63
C GLU A 122 -19.43 -26.91 -1.22
N ASP A 123 -18.90 -26.15 -0.27
CA ASP A 123 -19.48 -24.89 0.24
C ASP A 123 -20.77 -25.04 1.08
N VAL A 124 -21.20 -26.27 1.36
CA VAL A 124 -22.29 -26.56 2.29
C VAL A 124 -21.70 -26.90 3.65
N TYR A 125 -21.75 -25.95 4.59
CA TYR A 125 -21.20 -26.11 5.94
C TYR A 125 -22.29 -26.23 7.00
N GLN A 126 -22.08 -27.16 7.93
CA GLN A 126 -22.91 -27.33 9.12
C GLN A 126 -22.08 -27.08 10.38
N LEU A 127 -22.73 -26.57 11.42
CA LEU A 127 -22.13 -26.42 12.73
C LEU A 127 -21.86 -27.82 13.33
N MET A 128 -20.58 -28.13 13.55
CA MET A 128 -20.15 -29.41 14.10
C MET A 128 -19.95 -29.34 15.61
N ILE A 129 -19.26 -28.29 16.05
CA ILE A 129 -18.91 -28.09 17.46
C ILE A 129 -19.18 -26.64 17.79
N GLU A 130 -19.97 -26.40 18.83
CA GLU A 130 -20.12 -25.09 19.47
C GLU A 130 -19.62 -25.23 20.90
N TRP A 131 -18.61 -24.43 21.26
CA TRP A 131 -17.96 -24.52 22.55
C TRP A 131 -17.84 -23.15 23.20
N LYS A 132 -18.38 -23.01 24.41
CA LYS A 132 -18.16 -21.85 25.26
C LYS A 132 -16.91 -22.08 26.10
N VAL A 133 -15.84 -21.38 25.75
CA VAL A 133 -14.51 -21.57 26.35
C VAL A 133 -14.33 -20.56 27.47
N CYS A 134 -13.94 -21.04 28.65
CA CYS A 134 -13.37 -20.20 29.70
C CYS A 134 -11.87 -20.50 29.77
N LEU A 135 -11.03 -19.52 29.46
CA LEU A 135 -9.58 -19.69 29.40
C LEU A 135 -8.97 -20.08 30.75
N ASP A 136 -9.59 -19.65 31.85
CA ASP A 136 -9.13 -19.97 33.21
C ASP A 136 -9.44 -21.43 33.61
N GLY A 137 -10.37 -22.10 32.91
CA GLY A 137 -10.76 -23.50 33.15
C GLY A 137 -10.07 -24.51 32.22
N LEU A 138 -9.12 -24.07 31.40
CA LEU A 138 -8.43 -24.93 30.45
C LEU A 138 -7.37 -25.80 31.14
N LYS A 139 -7.30 -27.08 30.74
CA LYS A 139 -6.33 -28.04 31.27
C LYS A 139 -5.07 -28.04 30.40
N TYR A 140 -3.90 -27.92 31.02
CA TYR A 140 -2.63 -28.01 30.28
C TYR A 140 -2.42 -29.42 29.71
N LEU A 141 -2.08 -29.47 28.41
CA LEU A 141 -1.79 -30.72 27.70
C LEU A 141 -0.28 -30.92 27.47
N GLY A 142 0.48 -29.83 27.36
CA GLY A 142 1.93 -29.87 27.12
C GLY A 142 2.40 -28.84 26.09
N GLN A 143 3.68 -28.96 25.70
CA GLN A 143 4.30 -28.11 24.67
C GLN A 143 4.01 -28.58 23.23
N GLN A 144 3.44 -29.77 23.06
CA GLN A 144 3.07 -30.33 21.76
C GLN A 144 1.63 -30.79 21.76
N ILE A 145 0.99 -30.70 20.60
CA ILE A 145 -0.40 -31.10 20.41
C ILE A 145 -0.48 -32.62 20.39
N HIS A 146 -1.12 -33.21 21.40
CA HIS A 146 -1.45 -34.63 21.43
C HIS A 146 -2.97 -34.79 21.36
N ALA A 147 -3.45 -35.55 20.38
CA ALA A 147 -4.86 -35.88 20.25
C ALA A 147 -5.18 -37.13 21.07
N ARG A 148 -6.19 -37.08 21.94
CA ARG A 148 -6.63 -38.28 22.69
C ARG A 148 -8.14 -38.51 22.61
N ASN A 149 -8.93 -37.45 22.46
CA ASN A 149 -10.38 -37.53 22.52
C ASN A 149 -11.04 -37.17 21.19
N GLN A 150 -12.33 -37.52 21.03
CA GLN A 150 -13.17 -37.08 19.91
C GLN A 150 -13.65 -35.64 20.13
N ASN A 151 -13.80 -34.87 19.04
CA ASN A 151 -14.23 -33.47 19.07
C ASN A 151 -13.43 -32.61 20.06
N GLU A 152 -12.12 -32.86 20.15
CA GLU A 152 -11.24 -32.19 21.09
C GLU A 152 -10.78 -30.86 20.50
N ILE A 153 -11.08 -29.75 21.16
CA ILE A 153 -10.56 -28.43 20.79
C ILE A 153 -9.35 -28.11 21.67
N ILE A 154 -8.25 -27.75 21.00
CA ILE A 154 -6.97 -27.46 21.61
C ILE A 154 -6.63 -26.00 21.34
N PHE A 155 -6.27 -25.28 22.40
CA PHE A 155 -5.93 -23.87 22.39
C PHE A 155 -4.44 -23.71 22.61
N GLY A 156 -3.72 -23.17 21.63
CA GLY A 156 -2.34 -22.76 21.80
C GLY A 156 -2.29 -21.37 22.45
N LEU A 157 -1.77 -21.30 23.66
CA LEU A 157 -1.48 -20.06 24.36
C LEU A 157 0.04 -19.79 24.33
N ASN A 158 0.47 -18.63 24.83
CA ASN A 158 1.90 -18.25 24.87
C ASN A 158 2.81 -19.26 25.58
N ASP A 159 2.27 -20.02 26.54
CA ASP A 159 3.00 -20.94 27.41
C ASP A 159 2.79 -22.44 27.06
N GLY A 160 2.00 -22.74 26.02
CA GLY A 160 1.82 -24.10 25.51
C GLY A 160 0.38 -24.40 25.09
N TYR A 161 0.05 -25.69 24.97
CA TYR A 161 -1.24 -26.15 24.49
C TYR A 161 -2.15 -26.60 25.63
N TYR A 162 -3.41 -26.22 25.52
CA TYR A 162 -4.43 -26.50 26.51
C TYR A 162 -5.66 -27.13 25.86
N GLY A 163 -6.27 -28.07 26.56
CA GLY A 163 -7.54 -28.67 26.17
C GLY A 163 -8.65 -28.14 27.07
N ALA A 164 -9.82 -27.89 26.49
CA ALA A 164 -11.01 -27.67 27.30
C ALA A 164 -11.58 -29.05 27.72
N PRO A 165 -11.73 -29.33 29.02
CA PRO A 165 -12.39 -30.56 29.46
C PRO A 165 -13.83 -30.58 28.94
N PHE A 166 -14.26 -31.69 28.33
CA PHE A 166 -15.62 -31.88 27.82
C PHE A 166 -16.63 -31.67 28.95
N GLU A 167 -17.41 -30.58 28.89
CA GLU A 167 -18.49 -30.30 29.83
C GLU A 167 -19.62 -31.32 29.64
N GLN A 168 -19.53 -32.44 30.36
CA GLN A 168 -20.74 -33.15 30.75
C GLN A 168 -21.41 -32.28 31.82
N LYS A 169 -22.59 -31.73 31.51
CA LYS A 169 -23.43 -30.91 32.42
C LYS A 169 -23.39 -31.49 33.84
N GLY A 170 -22.70 -30.83 34.77
CA GLY A 170 -22.72 -31.27 36.18
C GLY A 170 -21.49 -30.99 37.06
N TYR A 171 -20.38 -30.45 36.55
CA TYR A 171 -19.26 -30.11 37.43
C TYR A 171 -19.49 -28.78 38.14
N SER A 172 -19.90 -28.88 39.40
CA SER A 172 -19.81 -27.79 40.37
C SER A 172 -18.37 -27.27 40.39
N HIS A 173 -18.21 -25.94 40.33
CA HIS A 173 -16.96 -25.26 40.59
C HIS A 173 -16.51 -25.58 42.03
N ALA A 174 -15.88 -26.73 42.22
CA ALA A 174 -15.07 -26.98 43.40
C ALA A 174 -13.89 -26.01 43.29
N GLN A 175 -14.04 -24.83 43.90
CA GLN A 175 -12.95 -23.92 44.16
C GLN A 175 -11.88 -24.70 44.94
N LYS A 176 -10.92 -25.27 44.20
CA LYS A 176 -9.67 -25.72 44.79
C LYS A 176 -8.96 -24.45 45.22
N ASN A 177 -9.22 -24.02 46.44
CA ASN A 177 -8.36 -23.08 47.14
C ASN A 177 -7.04 -23.81 47.37
N ILE A 178 -6.20 -23.85 46.34
CA ILE A 178 -4.82 -24.31 46.44
C ILE A 178 -4.12 -23.23 47.26
N LEU A 179 -4.01 -23.46 48.57
CA LEU A 179 -3.21 -22.64 49.45
C LEU A 179 -1.75 -22.86 49.04
N LEU A 180 -1.24 -22.02 48.14
CA LEU A 180 0.17 -22.04 47.76
C LEU A 180 1.00 -21.57 48.96
N GLN A 181 1.72 -22.49 49.60
CA GLN A 181 2.80 -22.13 50.50
C GLN A 181 3.93 -21.54 49.65
N VAL A 182 4.19 -20.26 49.83
CA VAL A 182 5.30 -19.55 49.18
C VAL A 182 6.29 -19.19 50.26
N ASP A 183 7.57 -19.46 50.02
CA ASP A 183 8.65 -18.97 50.89
C ASP A 183 8.60 -17.44 50.94
N GLN A 184 8.44 -16.89 52.14
CA GLN A 184 8.33 -15.45 52.38
C GLN A 184 9.57 -14.70 51.87
N ASN A 185 10.73 -15.36 51.79
CA ASN A 185 11.96 -14.79 51.26
C ASN A 185 11.97 -14.66 49.72
N CYS A 186 11.10 -15.40 49.03
CA CYS A 186 10.86 -15.28 47.60
C CYS A 186 9.83 -14.19 47.25
N VAL A 187 9.14 -13.64 48.24
CA VAL A 187 8.14 -12.57 48.04
C VAL A 187 8.89 -11.25 47.77
N ARG A 188 8.89 -10.85 46.50
CA ARG A 188 9.40 -9.55 46.04
C ARG A 188 8.23 -8.77 45.43
N ASN A 189 8.27 -7.44 45.55
CA ASN A 189 7.34 -6.59 44.81
C ASN A 189 7.50 -6.85 43.31
N SER A 190 6.39 -7.05 42.59
CA SER A 190 6.41 -7.32 41.15
C SER A 190 6.99 -6.17 40.32
N TYR A 191 7.12 -4.99 40.91
CA TYR A 191 7.72 -3.82 40.30
C TYR A 191 8.44 -2.99 41.37
N ASP A 192 9.49 -2.31 40.92
CA ASP A 192 10.19 -1.28 41.68
C ASP A 192 9.87 0.11 41.10
N VAL A 193 10.08 1.17 41.89
CA VAL A 193 9.86 2.57 41.47
C VAL A 193 10.61 2.86 40.16
N PHE A 194 11.84 2.36 40.02
CA PHE A 194 12.61 2.50 38.77
C PHE A 194 11.98 1.78 37.58
N SER A 195 11.36 0.61 37.79
CA SER A 195 10.66 -0.13 36.73
C SER A 195 9.44 0.65 36.24
N LEU A 196 8.67 1.24 37.16
CA LEU A 196 7.53 2.08 36.84
C LEU A 196 7.95 3.37 36.13
N LEU A 197 9.03 4.03 36.59
CA LEU A 197 9.58 5.21 35.94
C LEU A 197 10.05 4.91 34.51
N ARG A 198 10.68 3.75 34.28
CA ARG A 198 11.12 3.33 32.95
C ARG A 198 9.94 3.08 32.01
N LEU A 199 8.87 2.44 32.50
CA LEU A 199 7.64 2.24 31.73
C LEU A 199 6.95 3.57 31.39
N HIS A 200 6.85 4.47 32.37
CA HIS A 200 6.29 5.81 32.16
C HIS A 200 7.09 6.59 31.11
N ARG A 201 8.43 6.56 31.18
CA ARG A 201 9.31 7.20 30.17
C ARG A 201 9.10 6.61 28.77
N ALA A 202 8.99 5.29 28.65
CA ALA A 202 8.70 4.63 27.38
C ALA A 202 7.33 5.04 26.82
N GLN A 203 6.31 5.13 27.68
CA GLN A 203 4.98 5.60 27.29
C GLN A 203 5.01 7.06 26.82
N CYS A 204 5.76 7.94 27.50
CA CYS A 204 5.95 9.32 27.08
C CYS A 204 6.66 9.41 25.72
N ALA A 205 7.70 8.60 25.49
CA ALA A 205 8.40 8.55 24.20
C ALA A 205 7.45 8.13 23.06
N ILE A 206 6.64 7.08 23.27
CA ILE A 206 5.64 6.63 22.29
C ILE A 206 4.64 7.75 21.98
N LYS A 207 4.12 8.43 23.01
CA LYS A 207 3.18 9.56 22.82
C LYS A 207 3.83 10.71 22.07
N GLN A 208 5.08 11.05 22.37
CA GLN A 208 5.82 12.10 21.66
C GLN A 208 5.99 11.74 20.19
N THR A 209 6.43 10.52 19.87
CA THR A 209 6.55 10.06 18.48
C THR A 209 5.21 10.13 17.74
N GLN A 210 4.11 9.73 18.38
CA GLN A 210 2.78 9.81 17.79
C GLN A 210 2.37 11.25 17.44
N VAL A 211 2.63 12.20 18.34
CA VAL A 211 2.36 13.63 18.10
C VAL A 211 3.24 14.17 16.96
N THR A 212 4.52 13.79 16.92
CA THR A 212 5.43 14.19 15.82
C THR A 212 4.96 13.64 14.48
N VAL A 213 4.55 12.37 14.41
CA VAL A 213 4.03 11.76 13.17
C VAL A 213 2.79 12.51 12.68
N GLN A 214 1.86 12.87 13.58
CA GLN A 214 0.69 13.68 13.21
C GLN A 214 1.06 15.07 12.71
N LYS A 215 2.05 15.73 13.34
CA LYS A 215 2.53 17.04 12.89
C LYS A 215 3.17 16.98 11.50
N ILE A 216 4.04 15.99 11.27
CA ILE A 216 4.66 15.75 9.96
C ILE A 216 3.59 15.45 8.91
N GLY A 217 2.58 14.62 9.25
CA GLY A 217 1.46 14.31 8.35
C GLY A 217 0.72 15.57 7.89
N LYS A 218 0.42 16.49 8.82
CA LYS A 218 -0.21 17.78 8.49
C LYS A 218 0.68 18.67 7.62
N GLU A 219 1.97 18.75 7.92
CA GLU A 219 2.90 19.56 7.12
C GLU A 219 3.03 19.02 5.68
N ILE A 220 3.06 17.70 5.51
CA ILE A 220 3.05 17.06 4.18
C ILE A 220 1.76 17.40 3.44
N GLU A 221 0.60 17.30 4.09
CA GLU A 221 -0.69 17.62 3.49
C GLU A 221 -0.78 19.10 3.05
N GLU A 222 -0.30 20.02 3.88
CA GLU A 222 -0.22 21.45 3.55
C GLU A 222 0.71 21.71 2.37
N LYS A 223 1.89 21.09 2.33
CA LYS A 223 2.82 21.21 1.18
C LYS A 223 2.20 20.66 -0.10
N LEU A 224 1.56 19.50 -0.05
CA LEU A 224 0.88 18.93 -1.21
C LEU A 224 -0.22 19.85 -1.73
N LYS A 225 -1.00 20.47 -0.83
CA LYS A 225 -2.03 21.45 -1.19
C LYS A 225 -1.43 22.68 -1.89
N LEU A 226 -0.36 23.24 -1.34
CA LEU A 226 0.35 24.39 -1.94
C LEU A 226 0.98 24.05 -3.30
N THR A 227 1.58 22.86 -3.44
CA THR A 227 2.12 22.41 -4.73
C THR A 227 1.01 22.21 -5.77
N SER A 228 -0.16 21.70 -5.36
CA SER A 228 -1.31 21.57 -6.25
C SER A 228 -1.79 22.92 -6.77
N THR A 229 -1.97 23.92 -5.90
CA THR A 229 -2.41 25.27 -6.32
C THR A 229 -1.37 25.97 -7.19
N SER A 230 -0.08 25.82 -6.86
CA SER A 230 1.01 26.34 -7.69
C SER A 230 1.03 25.72 -9.08
N ASN A 231 0.81 24.40 -9.19
CA ASN A 231 0.71 23.71 -10.47
C ASN A 231 -0.51 24.17 -11.29
N GLU A 232 -1.64 24.42 -10.65
CA GLU A 232 -2.85 24.97 -11.29
C GLU A 232 -2.54 26.32 -11.96
N LEU A 233 -1.96 27.26 -11.20
CA LEU A 233 -1.57 28.58 -11.70
C LEU A 233 -0.53 28.50 -12.82
N LYS A 234 0.41 27.55 -12.72
CA LYS A 234 1.41 27.33 -13.77
C LYS A 234 0.76 26.86 -15.07
N LYS A 235 -0.18 25.91 -14.99
CA LYS A 235 -0.96 25.45 -16.16
C LYS A 235 -1.76 26.60 -16.79
N GLU A 236 -2.39 27.44 -15.97
CA GLU A 236 -3.14 28.59 -16.46
C GLU A 236 -2.23 29.60 -17.16
N SER A 237 -1.06 29.89 -16.57
CA SER A 237 -0.03 30.74 -17.17
C SER A 237 0.46 30.21 -18.51
N GLU A 238 0.78 28.92 -18.60
CA GLU A 238 1.19 28.26 -19.86
C GLU A 238 0.07 28.31 -20.92
N CYS A 239 -1.18 28.11 -20.52
CA CYS A 239 -2.35 28.23 -21.40
C CYS A 239 -2.51 29.65 -21.96
N LEU A 240 -2.38 30.66 -21.11
CA LEU A 240 -2.44 32.07 -21.53
C LEU A 240 -1.28 32.43 -22.45
N GLN A 241 -0.07 31.92 -22.18
CA GLN A 241 1.09 32.13 -23.06
C GLN A 241 0.85 31.54 -24.46
N LEU A 242 0.31 30.32 -24.55
CA LEU A 242 -0.08 29.71 -25.83
C LEU A 242 -1.14 30.54 -26.55
N LYS A 243 -2.14 31.05 -25.84
CA LYS A 243 -3.18 31.92 -26.41
C LYS A 243 -2.59 33.21 -26.97
N ILE A 244 -1.68 33.85 -26.26
CA ILE A 244 -0.96 35.05 -26.73
C ILE A 244 -0.18 34.72 -28.01
N LEU A 245 0.51 33.58 -28.06
CA LEU A 245 1.28 33.17 -29.24
C LEU A 245 0.37 32.99 -30.47
N VAL A 246 -0.78 32.32 -30.32
CA VAL A 246 -1.76 32.14 -31.40
C VAL A 246 -2.29 33.48 -31.90
N LEU A 247 -2.65 34.39 -30.99
CA LEU A 247 -3.15 35.73 -31.34
C LEU A 247 -2.09 36.55 -32.08
N ARG A 248 -0.81 36.47 -31.68
CA ARG A 248 0.29 37.14 -32.39
C ARG A 248 0.45 36.60 -33.80
N ASN A 249 0.38 35.28 -33.99
CA ASN A 249 0.47 34.66 -35.31
C ASN A 249 -0.70 35.06 -36.22
N GLU A 250 -1.91 35.14 -35.67
CA GLU A 250 -3.09 35.58 -36.42
C GLU A 250 -3.00 37.05 -36.80
N LEU A 251 -2.54 37.92 -35.89
CA LEU A 251 -2.33 39.34 -36.16
C LEU A 251 -1.28 39.54 -37.26
N GLU A 252 -0.18 38.77 -37.23
CA GLU A 252 0.84 38.79 -38.29
C GLU A 252 0.28 38.32 -39.64
N ARG A 253 -0.57 37.30 -39.64
CA ARG A 253 -1.27 36.82 -40.85
C ARG A 253 -2.19 37.91 -41.42
N GLN A 254 -2.96 38.58 -40.57
CA GLN A 254 -3.86 39.67 -40.96
C GLN A 254 -3.08 40.87 -41.51
N LYS A 255 -1.96 41.27 -40.87
CA LYS A 255 -1.07 42.31 -41.39
C LYS A 255 -0.54 41.98 -42.78
N LYS A 256 -0.11 40.74 -43.01
CA LYS A 256 0.36 40.29 -44.34
C LYS A 256 -0.77 40.30 -45.37
N ALA A 257 -1.97 39.86 -45.01
CA ALA A 257 -3.13 39.89 -45.91
C ALA A 257 -3.49 41.33 -46.30
N LEU A 258 -3.60 42.21 -45.31
CA LEU A 258 -3.89 43.63 -45.53
C LEU A 258 -2.82 44.30 -46.40
N GLY A 259 -1.53 44.01 -46.15
CA GLY A 259 -0.44 44.53 -46.97
C GLY A 259 -0.51 44.11 -48.44
N ARG A 260 -0.96 42.87 -48.72
CA ARG A 260 -1.20 42.41 -50.10
C ARG A 260 -2.36 43.16 -50.76
N GLU A 261 -3.43 43.42 -50.01
CA GLU A 261 -4.61 44.13 -50.50
C GLU A 261 -4.30 45.61 -50.79
N VAL A 262 -3.55 46.28 -49.91
CA VAL A 262 -3.05 47.63 -50.15
C VAL A 262 -2.15 47.69 -51.40
N ALA A 263 -1.24 46.72 -51.56
CA ALA A 263 -0.39 46.64 -52.74
C ALA A 263 -1.19 46.38 -54.03
N PHE A 264 -2.26 45.57 -53.95
CA PHE A 264 -3.18 45.33 -55.06
C PHE A 264 -3.93 46.61 -55.46
N LEU A 265 -4.52 47.32 -54.50
CA LEU A 265 -5.22 48.59 -54.74
C LEU A 265 -4.27 49.64 -55.33
N HIS A 266 -3.05 49.74 -54.83
CA HIS A 266 -2.06 50.67 -55.35
C HIS A 266 -1.69 50.37 -56.81
N LYS A 267 -1.50 49.09 -57.18
CA LYS A 267 -1.28 48.69 -58.58
C LYS A 267 -2.48 49.02 -59.46
N GLN A 268 -3.70 48.82 -58.97
CA GLN A 268 -4.92 49.18 -59.70
C GLN A 268 -5.00 50.70 -59.94
N GLN A 269 -4.70 51.51 -58.94
CA GLN A 269 -4.64 52.97 -59.05
C GLN A 269 -3.67 53.42 -60.14
N ILE A 270 -2.44 52.87 -60.14
CA ILE A 270 -1.42 53.18 -61.15
C ILE A 270 -1.91 52.77 -62.54
N ALA A 271 -2.48 51.57 -62.69
CA ALA A 271 -3.00 51.10 -63.97
C ALA A 271 -4.19 51.93 -64.49
N LEU A 272 -5.01 52.51 -63.60
CA LEU A 272 -6.07 53.44 -63.98
C LEU A 272 -5.47 54.78 -64.44
N GLN A 273 -4.49 55.33 -63.73
CA GLN A 273 -3.79 56.55 -64.17
C GLN A 273 -3.09 56.35 -65.52
N ASP A 274 -2.39 55.24 -65.73
CA ASP A 274 -1.76 54.92 -67.02
C ASP A 274 -2.79 54.82 -68.16
N LYS A 275 -3.98 54.26 -67.89
CA LYS A 275 -5.07 54.22 -68.87
C LYS A 275 -5.64 55.60 -69.16
N ASP A 276 -5.80 56.45 -68.14
CA ASP A 276 -6.25 57.83 -68.31
C ASP A 276 -5.23 58.61 -69.16
N PHE A 277 -3.93 58.50 -68.86
CA PHE A 277 -2.86 59.07 -69.67
C PHE A 277 -2.89 58.56 -71.10
N GLN A 278 -2.98 57.23 -71.33
CA GLN A 278 -3.07 56.68 -72.67
C GLN A 278 -4.33 57.12 -73.44
N SER A 279 -5.45 57.30 -72.75
CA SER A 279 -6.68 57.83 -73.37
C SER A 279 -6.55 59.30 -73.76
N GLU A 280 -5.85 60.10 -72.95
CA GLU A 280 -5.55 61.51 -73.21
C GLU A 280 -4.57 61.67 -74.37
N TYR A 281 -3.51 60.84 -74.42
CA TYR A 281 -2.59 60.76 -75.57
C TYR A 281 -3.30 60.31 -76.85
N ALA A 282 -4.21 59.34 -76.77
CA ALA A 282 -5.00 58.89 -77.92
C ALA A 282 -5.94 59.99 -78.44
N TYR A 283 -6.57 60.76 -77.53
CA TYR A 283 -7.39 61.92 -77.88
C TYR A 283 -6.58 63.02 -78.59
N ILE A 284 -5.40 63.36 -78.06
CA ILE A 284 -4.50 64.36 -78.67
C ILE A 284 -3.97 63.86 -80.02
N SER A 285 -3.62 62.58 -80.14
CA SER A 285 -3.17 62.01 -81.41
C SER A 285 -4.27 61.99 -82.48
N SER A 286 -5.52 61.70 -82.11
CA SER A 286 -6.65 61.83 -83.06
C SER A 286 -6.87 63.28 -83.49
N PHE A 287 -6.69 64.24 -82.58
CA PHE A 287 -6.78 65.67 -82.90
C PHE A 287 -5.66 66.14 -83.86
N HIS A 288 -4.46 65.57 -83.72
CA HIS A 288 -3.34 65.84 -84.63
C HIS A 288 -3.53 65.19 -86.00
N GLN A 289 -4.09 63.97 -86.05
CA GLN A 289 -4.42 63.28 -87.31
C GLN A 289 -5.49 64.06 -88.11
N ASP A 290 -6.50 64.62 -87.42
CA ASP A 290 -7.53 65.48 -88.05
C ASP A 290 -6.98 66.84 -88.55
N MET A 291 -5.82 67.28 -88.05
CA MET A 291 -5.12 68.49 -88.52
C MET A 291 -4.16 68.22 -89.69
N GLU A 292 -3.54 67.05 -89.76
CA GLU A 292 -2.67 66.65 -90.88
C GLU A 292 -3.45 66.32 -92.15
N ASP A 293 -4.70 65.86 -92.06
CA ASP A 293 -5.58 65.67 -93.23
C ASP A 293 -6.12 67.01 -93.82
N SER A 294 -5.72 68.17 -93.28
CA SER A 294 -6.14 69.50 -93.75
C SER A 294 -5.03 70.34 -94.43
N GLU A 295 -3.78 69.87 -94.57
CA GLU A 295 -2.73 70.59 -95.30
C GLU A 295 -2.34 69.93 -96.63
N ASP A 296 -2.81 70.58 -97.70
CA ASP A 296 -2.56 70.33 -99.11
C ASP A 296 -1.12 70.77 -99.51
N PRO A 297 -0.21 69.90 -100.00
CA PRO A 297 1.13 70.34 -100.39
C PRO A 297 1.20 70.68 -101.88
N ARG A 298 1.39 71.96 -102.22
CA ARG A 298 1.86 72.35 -103.57
C ARG A 298 3.22 73.06 -103.54
N THR A 299 4.07 72.60 -104.46
CA THR A 299 5.23 73.25 -105.13
C THR A 299 6.53 73.34 -104.31
N SER A 300 7.50 72.42 -104.47
CA SER A 300 8.47 72.23 -105.58
C SER A 300 9.71 73.13 -105.49
N ALA A 301 10.89 72.53 -105.27
CA ALA A 301 11.99 72.47 -106.25
C ALA A 301 13.31 71.97 -105.60
N ALA A 302 13.93 70.99 -106.26
CA ALA A 302 15.33 70.56 -106.07
C ALA A 302 16.30 71.51 -106.82
N PRO A 303 17.60 71.19 -107.03
CA PRO A 303 18.65 70.58 -106.19
C PRO A 303 19.97 71.40 -106.20
N PHE A 304 20.92 71.20 -105.27
CA PHE A 304 22.36 71.42 -105.53
C PHE A 304 23.28 70.65 -104.53
N HIS A 305 24.21 69.87 -105.08
CA HIS A 305 25.41 69.20 -104.51
C HIS A 305 26.59 70.22 -104.36
N PRO A 306 27.86 69.87 -104.00
CA PRO A 306 28.52 68.73 -103.31
C PRO A 306 29.41 69.23 -102.12
N GLU A 307 30.21 68.48 -101.33
CA GLU A 307 31.49 67.82 -101.67
C GLU A 307 32.11 67.09 -100.46
N HIS A 308 32.75 65.96 -100.80
CA HIS A 308 33.81 65.15 -100.18
C HIS A 308 34.51 65.55 -98.86
N LEU A 309 34.79 64.53 -98.02
CA LEU A 309 36.17 64.04 -97.75
C LEU A 309 36.16 62.70 -96.97
N GLN A 310 37.00 61.76 -97.42
CA GLN A 310 37.37 60.46 -96.81
C GLN A 310 38.30 60.66 -95.56
N PRO A 311 39.08 59.64 -95.08
CA PRO A 311 38.76 58.36 -94.43
C PRO A 311 39.52 58.18 -93.08
N VAL A 312 39.46 56.94 -92.55
CA VAL A 312 40.38 56.16 -91.69
C VAL A 312 39.69 55.64 -90.43
#